data_AF-A0A8W8N2M4-F1
#
_entry.id   AF-A0A8W8N2M4-F1
#
_cell.length_a   1.000
_cell.length_b   1.000
_cell.length_c   1.000
_cell.angle_alpha   90.00
_cell.angle_beta   90.00
_cell.angle_gamma   90.00
#
_symmetry.space_group_name_H-M   'P 1'
#
loop_
_entity.id
_entity.type
_entity.pdbx_description
1 polymer ?
#
loop_
_entity_poly.entity_id
_entity_poly.type
_entity_poly.pdbx_seq_one_letter_code
_entity_poly.pdbx_strand_id
1 'polypeptide(L)'
;MEDDDFIYPPDLLGSIDFEKEHIATYDPQLSLPNPGPNLVVRPLRRSDYDKGYMDLLLSALYVRDQGITQQEFEDRFDRMKASGGSYIITVIEDTSTKKIVGNAVLHVELKFLQPSVKVVYIHE
;
A
#
# COMPACT_ATOMS: atom_id res chain seq x y z
N MET A 1 -6.73 13.91 -17.69
CA MET A 1 -6.67 13.41 -16.31
C MET A 1 -5.70 12.26 -16.39
N GLU A 2 -4.50 12.39 -15.80
CA GLU A 2 -3.56 11.27 -15.77
C GLU A 2 -4.26 10.11 -15.06
N ASP A 3 -4.48 9.00 -15.77
CA ASP A 3 -4.91 7.76 -15.16
C ASP A 3 -3.79 7.34 -14.20
N ASP A 4 -3.96 7.63 -12.92
CA ASP A 4 -3.06 7.15 -11.89
C ASP A 4 -3.04 5.61 -11.95
N ASP A 5 -1.92 5.04 -12.40
CA ASP A 5 -1.78 3.59 -12.57
C ASP A 5 -1.60 2.92 -11.20
N PHE A 6 -2.72 2.64 -10.55
CA PHE A 6 -2.81 2.01 -9.23
C PHE A 6 -2.75 0.49 -9.29
N ILE A 7 -2.18 -0.13 -8.25
CA ILE A 7 -2.07 -1.60 -8.16
C ILE A 7 -3.43 -2.29 -7.99
N TYR A 8 -4.41 -1.61 -7.42
CA TYR A 8 -5.81 -2.04 -7.31
C TYR A 8 -6.75 -0.81 -7.34
N PRO A 9 -8.06 -0.98 -7.62
CA PRO A 9 -9.00 0.13 -7.72
C PRO A 9 -9.14 0.90 -6.39
N PRO A 10 -8.93 2.24 -6.37
CA PRO A 10 -9.04 3.05 -5.16
C PRO A 10 -10.40 2.94 -4.43
N ASP A 11 -11.47 2.70 -5.18
CA ASP A 11 -12.83 2.53 -4.64
C ASP A 11 -12.92 1.40 -3.60
N LEU A 12 -12.03 0.41 -3.68
CA LEU A 12 -11.97 -0.67 -2.70
C LEU A 12 -11.64 -0.13 -1.30
N LEU A 13 -10.73 0.83 -1.17
CA LEU A 13 -10.44 1.48 0.12
C LEU A 13 -11.65 2.28 0.62
N GLY A 14 -12.32 3.00 -0.28
CA GLY A 14 -13.50 3.80 0.06
C GLY A 14 -14.71 2.97 0.48
N SER A 15 -14.77 1.70 0.07
CA SER A 15 -15.86 0.78 0.41
C SER A 15 -15.76 0.15 1.80
N ILE A 16 -14.63 0.34 2.51
CA ILE A 16 -14.42 -0.28 3.81
C ILE A 16 -15.09 0.58 4.89
N ASP A 17 -15.95 -0.07 5.68
CA ASP A 17 -16.67 0.55 6.80
C ASP A 17 -15.81 0.53 8.07
N PHE A 18 -15.02 1.58 8.26
CA PHE A 18 -14.12 1.71 9.41
C PHE A 18 -14.81 2.14 10.69
N GLU A 19 -15.98 2.78 10.59
CA GLU A 19 -16.74 3.22 11.77
C GLU A 19 -17.36 2.04 12.50
N LYS A 20 -17.79 1.02 11.75
CA LYS A 20 -18.43 -0.17 12.31
C LYS A 20 -17.49 -1.11 13.06
N GLU A 21 -16.20 -1.09 12.73
CA GLU A 21 -15.25 -2.08 13.26
C GLU A 21 -14.57 -1.62 14.57
N HIS A 22 -14.73 -0.37 15.04
CA HIS A 22 -14.22 0.15 16.34
C HIS A 22 -12.84 -0.42 16.78
N ILE A 23 -11.90 -0.56 15.83
CA ILE A 23 -10.73 -1.44 16.04
C ILE A 23 -9.67 -0.81 16.95
N ALA A 24 -9.60 0.52 17.02
CA ALA A 24 -8.67 1.23 17.88
C ALA A 24 -9.12 2.67 18.16
N THR A 25 -8.81 3.16 19.37
CA THR A 25 -8.96 4.56 19.74
C THR A 25 -7.63 5.27 19.49
N TYR A 26 -7.64 6.29 18.63
CA TYR A 26 -6.46 7.13 18.36
C TYR A 26 -6.61 8.48 19.05
N ASP A 27 -5.52 9.02 19.61
CA ASP A 27 -5.45 10.39 20.14
C ASP A 27 -4.25 11.12 19.49
N PRO A 28 -4.49 12.06 18.56
CA PRO A 28 -5.79 12.54 18.08
C PRO A 28 -6.56 11.49 17.27
N GLN A 29 -7.88 11.63 17.16
CA GLN A 29 -8.69 10.74 16.32
C GLN A 29 -8.21 10.77 14.87
N LEU A 30 -7.80 9.62 14.36
CA LEU A 30 -7.43 9.41 12.96
C LEU A 30 -8.56 8.67 12.26
N SER A 31 -8.86 9.06 11.03
CA SER A 31 -9.74 8.30 10.14
C SER A 31 -9.02 8.09 8.82
N LEU A 32 -9.33 7.03 8.08
CA LEU A 32 -8.69 6.82 6.78
C LEU A 32 -8.88 7.92 5.74
N PRO A 33 -10.02 8.66 5.68
CA PRO A 33 -10.08 9.86 4.84
C PRO A 33 -9.24 11.03 5.38
N ASN A 34 -8.80 11.00 6.64
CA ASN A 34 -7.94 12.01 7.24
C ASN A 34 -6.89 11.37 8.18
N PRO A 35 -5.86 10.70 7.63
CA PRO A 35 -4.86 9.99 8.42
C PRO A 35 -3.92 10.93 9.19
N GLY A 36 -4.04 12.24 8.97
CA GLY A 36 -3.22 13.28 9.57
C GLY A 36 -2.98 14.43 8.59
N PRO A 37 -2.49 15.59 9.07
CA PRO A 37 -2.19 16.72 8.21
C PRO A 37 -1.14 16.34 7.14
N ASN A 38 -1.42 16.68 5.89
CA ASN A 38 -0.59 16.39 4.72
C ASN A 38 -0.40 14.89 4.40
N LEU A 39 -1.11 13.98 5.07
CA LEU A 39 -1.02 12.56 4.80
C LEU A 39 -2.20 12.07 3.96
N VAL A 40 -1.93 11.19 3.00
CA VAL A 40 -2.95 10.54 2.17
C VAL A 40 -2.73 9.04 2.14
N VAL A 41 -3.78 8.27 2.45
CA VAL A 41 -3.79 6.81 2.25
C VAL A 41 -4.36 6.50 0.87
N ARG A 42 -3.64 5.71 0.07
CA ARG A 42 -4.06 5.33 -1.28
C ARG A 42 -3.40 4.02 -1.73
N PRO A 43 -3.87 3.38 -2.81
CA PRO A 43 -3.15 2.25 -3.39
C PRO A 43 -1.76 2.70 -3.88
N LEU A 44 -0.80 1.76 -3.89
CA LEU A 44 0.50 1.96 -4.52
C LEU A 44 0.30 2.29 -6.01
N ARG A 45 1.03 3.30 -6.50
CA ARG A 45 1.09 3.69 -7.90
C ARG A 45 2.40 3.25 -8.53
N ARG A 46 2.40 3.00 -9.84
CA ARG A 46 3.62 2.71 -10.60
C ARG A 46 4.69 3.80 -10.42
N SER A 47 4.29 5.07 -10.38
CA SER A 47 5.22 6.21 -10.20
C SER A 47 5.79 6.36 -8.78
N ASP A 48 5.35 5.54 -7.81
CA ASP A 48 5.81 5.69 -6.42
C ASP A 48 7.25 5.22 -6.19
N TYR A 49 7.85 4.55 -7.19
CA TYR A 49 9.28 4.33 -7.24
C TYR A 49 10.05 5.64 -7.04
N ASP A 50 9.69 6.69 -7.80
CA ASP A 50 10.33 8.02 -7.72
C ASP A 50 10.01 8.76 -6.41
N LYS A 51 8.95 8.35 -5.72
CA LYS A 51 8.56 8.86 -4.41
C LYS A 51 9.25 8.15 -3.24
N GLY A 52 10.30 7.36 -3.52
CA GLY A 52 11.13 6.72 -2.48
C GLY A 52 10.49 5.46 -1.86
N TYR A 53 9.56 4.80 -2.56
CA TYR A 53 8.93 3.59 -2.06
C TYR A 53 9.95 2.47 -1.75
N MET A 54 10.97 2.32 -2.59
CA MET A 54 12.02 1.32 -2.36
C MET A 54 12.87 1.65 -1.13
N ASP A 55 13.19 2.94 -0.93
CA ASP A 55 13.95 3.40 0.24
C ASP A 55 13.20 3.06 1.54
N LEU A 56 11.89 3.28 1.56
CA LEU A 56 11.03 2.93 2.70
C LEU A 56 11.06 1.41 2.99
N LEU A 57 10.92 0.57 1.96
CA LEU A 57 10.95 -0.89 2.15
C LEU A 57 12.31 -1.37 2.68
N LEU A 58 13.40 -0.81 2.15
CA LEU A 58 14.75 -1.15 2.60
C LEU A 58 14.98 -0.75 4.05
N SER A 59 14.55 0.45 4.47
CA SER A 59 14.70 0.90 5.85
C SER A 59 13.91 0.03 6.81
N ALA A 60 12.67 -0.31 6.48
CA ALA A 60 11.80 -1.03 7.41
C ALA A 60 12.11 -2.53 7.51
N LEU A 61 12.70 -3.13 6.47
CA LEU A 61 13.11 -4.55 6.48
C LEU A 61 14.54 -4.75 6.99
N TYR A 62 15.28 -3.68 7.31
CA TYR A 62 16.72 -3.73 7.62
C TYR A 62 17.54 -4.49 6.56
N VAL A 63 17.11 -4.44 5.31
CA VAL A 63 17.78 -5.11 4.19
C VAL A 63 18.73 -4.10 3.53
N ARG A 64 19.94 -4.53 3.19
CA ARG A 64 20.85 -3.69 2.38
C ARG A 64 20.24 -3.48 1.01
N ASP A 65 20.37 -2.26 0.48
CA ASP A 65 19.95 -1.93 -0.88
C ASP A 65 20.43 -3.03 -1.86
N GLN A 66 19.45 -3.65 -2.52
CA GLN A 66 19.71 -4.68 -3.53
C GLN A 66 19.88 -4.08 -4.93
N GLY A 67 19.76 -2.76 -5.08
CA GLY A 67 19.87 -2.08 -6.37
C GLY A 67 18.73 -2.42 -7.31
N ILE A 68 17.50 -2.55 -6.79
CA ILE A 68 16.31 -2.80 -7.62
C ILE A 68 16.10 -1.57 -8.51
N THR A 69 16.19 -1.77 -9.81
CA THR A 69 15.96 -0.73 -10.81
C THR A 69 14.48 -0.39 -10.93
N GLN A 70 14.18 0.79 -11.48
CA GLN A 70 12.80 1.20 -11.78
C GLN A 70 12.09 0.18 -12.68
N GLN A 71 12.77 -0.32 -13.72
CA GLN A 71 12.20 -1.32 -14.62
C GLN A 71 11.81 -2.61 -13.88
N GLU A 72 12.69 -3.11 -12.99
CA GLU A 72 12.38 -4.30 -12.21
C GLU A 72 11.23 -4.08 -11.24
N PHE A 73 11.11 -2.88 -10.67
CA PHE A 73 9.95 -2.50 -9.87
C PHE A 73 8.66 -2.51 -10.72
N GLU A 74 8.68 -1.88 -11.89
CA GLU A 74 7.53 -1.80 -12.79
C GLU A 74 7.10 -3.19 -13.29
N ASP A 75 8.05 -4.05 -13.66
CA ASP A 75 7.78 -5.43 -14.07
C ASP A 75 7.11 -6.24 -12.95
N ARG A 76 7.52 -6.02 -11.69
CA ARG A 76 6.90 -6.67 -10.52
C ARG A 76 5.52 -6.09 -10.25
N PHE A 77 5.37 -4.77 -10.35
CA PHE A 77 4.10 -4.09 -10.21
C PHE A 77 3.07 -4.64 -11.20
N ASP A 78 3.44 -4.81 -12.47
CA ASP A 78 2.58 -5.37 -13.51
C ASP A 78 2.13 -6.79 -13.19
N ARG A 79 3.06 -7.64 -12.74
CA ARG A 79 2.74 -9.02 -12.34
C ARG A 79 1.79 -9.08 -11.15
N MET A 80 2.01 -8.21 -10.16
CA MET A 80 1.13 -8.12 -8.98
C MET A 80 -0.26 -7.62 -9.36
N LYS A 81 -0.35 -6.55 -10.17
CA LYS A 81 -1.62 -6.01 -10.66
C LYS A 81 -2.39 -7.02 -11.51
N ALA A 82 -1.70 -7.77 -12.36
CA ALA A 82 -2.29 -8.82 -13.20
C ALA A 82 -2.80 -10.03 -12.40
N SER A 83 -2.45 -10.18 -11.11
CA SER A 83 -2.84 -11.32 -10.29
C SER A 83 -4.31 -11.30 -9.84
N GLY A 84 -5.12 -10.36 -10.33
CA GLY A 84 -6.57 -10.36 -10.10
C GLY A 84 -6.97 -10.00 -8.65
N GLY A 85 -6.19 -9.15 -7.99
CA GLY A 85 -6.51 -8.66 -6.64
C GLY A 85 -5.93 -9.47 -5.48
N SER A 86 -5.02 -10.41 -5.74
CA SER A 86 -4.28 -11.11 -4.68
C SER A 86 -3.33 -10.18 -3.92
N TYR A 87 -2.87 -9.08 -4.53
CA TYR A 87 -2.02 -8.08 -3.90
C TYR A 87 -2.78 -6.77 -3.68
N ILE A 88 -3.03 -6.45 -2.40
CA ILE A 88 -3.61 -5.17 -1.97
C ILE A 88 -2.48 -4.41 -1.27
N ILE A 89 -1.76 -3.58 -2.03
CA ILE A 89 -0.65 -2.77 -1.51
C ILE A 89 -1.12 -1.32 -1.34
N THR A 90 -1.20 -0.89 -0.08
CA THR A 90 -1.64 0.44 0.32
C THR A 90 -0.46 1.22 0.88
N VAL A 91 -0.36 2.49 0.53
CA VAL A 91 0.71 3.39 0.97
C VAL A 91 0.14 4.61 1.68
N ILE A 92 0.97 5.21 2.54
CA ILE A 92 0.77 6.55 3.08
C ILE A 92 1.76 7.47 2.36
N GLU A 93 1.24 8.48 1.67
CA GLU A 93 2.04 9.55 1.08
C GLU A 93 1.99 10.79 1.99
N ASP A 94 3.16 11.35 2.29
CA ASP A 94 3.27 12.72 2.78
C ASP A 94 3.28 13.67 1.58
N THR A 95 2.18 14.38 1.39
CA THR A 95 1.95 15.32 0.30
C THR A 95 2.80 16.58 0.38
N SER A 96 3.36 16.90 1.56
CA SER A 96 4.26 18.04 1.73
C SER A 96 5.65 17.77 1.16
N THR A 97 6.14 16.54 1.33
CA THR A 97 7.44 16.07 0.83
C THR A 97 7.34 15.28 -0.48
N LYS A 98 6.11 14.87 -0.87
CA LYS A 98 5.81 13.96 -1.99
C LYS A 98 6.55 12.63 -1.88
N LYS A 99 6.71 12.13 -0.66
CA LYS A 99 7.37 10.86 -0.37
C LYS A 99 6.40 9.85 0.19
N ILE A 100 6.67 8.57 -0.08
CA ILE A 100 5.96 7.47 0.56
C ILE A 100 6.59 7.26 1.95
N VAL A 101 5.76 7.29 2.98
CA VAL A 101 6.19 7.28 4.39
C VAL A 101 5.59 6.11 5.18
N GLY A 102 4.80 5.26 4.54
CA GLY A 102 4.27 4.05 5.16
C GLY A 102 3.71 3.11 4.10
N ASN A 103 3.72 1.81 4.39
CA ASN A 103 3.08 0.81 3.51
C ASN A 103 2.46 -0.35 4.29
N ALA A 104 1.42 -0.92 3.70
CA ALA A 104 0.82 -2.16 4.14
C ALA A 104 0.50 -3.04 2.92
N VAL A 105 0.85 -4.32 3.01
CA VAL A 105 0.61 -5.32 1.99
C VAL A 105 -0.35 -6.37 2.56
N LEU A 106 -1.53 -6.48 1.96
CA LEU A 106 -2.42 -7.61 2.16
C LEU A 106 -2.30 -8.56 0.95
N HIS A 107 -1.87 -9.79 1.21
CA HIS A 107 -1.82 -10.85 0.21
C HIS A 107 -2.93 -11.89 0.47
N VAL A 108 -3.72 -12.19 -0.56
CA VAL A 108 -4.83 -13.15 -0.51
C VAL A 108 -4.44 -14.43 -1.22
N GLU A 109 -4.31 -15.52 -0.45
CA GLU A 109 -3.98 -16.85 -0.97
C GLU A 109 -5.21 -17.75 -0.96
N LEU A 110 -5.59 -18.27 -2.13
CA LEU A 110 -6.68 -19.24 -2.26
C LEU A 110 -6.19 -20.66 -1.94
N LYS A 111 -7.01 -21.41 -1.19
CA LYS A 111 -6.72 -22.80 -0.81
C LYS A 111 -7.90 -23.69 -1.19
N PHE A 112 -7.61 -24.95 -1.51
CA PHE A 112 -8.64 -25.93 -1.90
C PHE A 112 -9.43 -26.49 -0.71
N LEU A 113 -8.77 -26.66 0.44
CA LEU A 113 -9.31 -27.40 1.59
C LEU A 113 -9.66 -26.51 2.78
N GLN A 114 -9.33 -25.22 2.72
CA GLN A 114 -9.52 -24.26 3.80
C GLN A 114 -9.99 -22.92 3.23
N PRO A 115 -10.71 -22.09 4.01
CA PRO A 115 -10.98 -20.70 3.62
C PRO A 115 -9.67 -19.98 3.27
N SER A 116 -9.73 -19.05 2.32
CA SER A 116 -8.58 -18.25 1.88
C SER A 116 -7.84 -17.64 3.07
N VAL A 117 -6.52 -17.77 3.08
CA VAL A 117 -5.68 -17.13 4.10
C VAL A 117 -5.34 -15.72 3.64
N LYS A 118 -5.56 -14.76 4.53
CA LYS A 118 -5.16 -13.36 4.34
C LYS A 118 -3.91 -13.12 5.18
N VAL A 119 -2.82 -12.72 4.55
CA VAL A 119 -1.58 -12.35 5.26
C VAL A 119 -1.39 -10.85 5.13
N VAL A 120 -1.14 -10.18 6.24
CA VAL A 120 -0.92 -8.73 6.29
C VAL A 120 0.51 -8.46 6.75
N TYR A 121 1.24 -7.67 5.98
CA TYR A 121 2.54 -7.11 6.32
C TYR A 121 2.40 -5.59 6.44
N ILE A 122 2.92 -5.00 7.51
CA ILE A 122 2.89 -3.55 7.75
C ILE A 122 4.32 -3.09 7.95
N HIS A 123 4.72 -2.04 7.23
CA HIS A 123 5.99 -1.38 7.47
C HIS A 123 5.84 0.14 7.52
N GLU A 124 6.42 0.72 8.56
CA GLU A 124 6.50 2.16 8.86
C GLU A 124 7.93 2.68 8.69
#